data_AF-A0A7C5CH71-F1
#
_entry.id   AF-A0A7C5CH71-F1
#
_cell.length_a   1.000
_cell.length_b   1.000
_cell.length_c   1.000
_cell.angle_alpha   90.00
_cell.angle_beta   90.00
_cell.angle_gamma   90.00
#
_symmetry.space_group_name_H-M   'P 1'
#
loop_
_entity.id
_entity.type
_entity.pdbx_description
1 polymer ?
#
loop_
_entity_poly.entity_id
_entity_poly.type
_entity_poly.pdbx_seq_one_letter_code
_entity_poly.pdbx_strand_id
1 'polypeptide(L)'
;MRLHLLLAGVFVFSLFMFGCKKQEKKGQESAVKTETGKQEKGAVTDQGEQPRLDVGKLQSAYDADIEWSNLELLAQKGDTAKINQIAKKYHFDNGLELLDYVELAILGGWQLIQQPEKKEAFKEAYGEQALSVITDPNNQEKVKKFAAKKQAEQQKARPQK
;
A
#
# COMPACT_ATOMS: atom_id res chain seq x y z
N MET A 1 -1.53 -22.74 -44.27
CA MET A 1 -2.14 -22.58 -42.93
C MET A 1 -1.16 -23.08 -41.88
N ARG A 2 -0.55 -22.18 -41.09
CA ARG A 2 0.23 -22.56 -39.90
C ARG A 2 -0.19 -21.68 -38.73
N LEU A 3 -0.94 -22.33 -37.87
CA LEU A 3 -1.51 -21.89 -36.60
C LEU A 3 -0.40 -21.39 -35.67
N HIS A 4 -0.33 -20.08 -35.41
CA HIS A 4 0.50 -19.55 -34.33
C HIS A 4 -0.37 -19.48 -33.07
N LEU A 5 -0.16 -20.48 -32.20
CA LEU A 5 -0.57 -20.47 -30.81
C LEU A 5 0.30 -19.43 -30.08
N LEU A 6 -0.20 -18.22 -29.86
CA LEU A 6 0.36 -17.31 -28.86
C LEU A 6 -0.41 -17.53 -27.57
N LEU A 7 0.24 -18.28 -26.68
CA LEU A 7 -0.22 -18.58 -25.35
C LEU A 7 -0.42 -17.31 -24.52
N ALA A 8 -1.53 -17.32 -23.81
CA ALA A 8 -1.87 -16.46 -22.69
C ALA A 8 -0.71 -16.35 -21.69
N GLY A 9 -0.39 -15.11 -21.32
CA GLY A 9 0.59 -14.76 -20.30
C GLY A 9 0.22 -13.48 -19.56
N VAL A 10 -1.08 -13.29 -19.29
CA VAL A 10 -1.59 -12.21 -18.43
C VAL A 10 -2.15 -12.87 -17.18
N PHE A 11 -1.27 -13.15 -16.22
CA PHE A 11 -1.65 -13.49 -14.85
C PHE A 11 -1.92 -12.18 -14.11
N VAL A 12 -3.12 -11.63 -14.29
CA VAL A 12 -3.65 -10.59 -13.38
C VAL A 12 -4.11 -11.33 -12.13
N PHE A 13 -3.32 -11.20 -11.07
CA PHE A 13 -3.66 -11.66 -9.73
C PHE A 13 -4.90 -10.88 -9.26
N SER A 14 -6.05 -11.55 -9.33
CA SER A 14 -7.26 -11.14 -8.60
C SER A 14 -7.08 -11.52 -7.14
N LEU A 15 -7.20 -10.53 -6.23
CA LEU A 15 -7.83 -10.65 -4.91
C LEU A 15 -7.50 -9.39 -4.10
N PHE A 16 -8.45 -8.44 -4.02
CA PHE A 16 -8.89 -7.85 -2.75
C PHE A 16 -10.17 -7.02 -3.01
N MET A 17 -11.29 -7.73 -3.23
CA MET A 17 -12.63 -7.15 -3.08
C MET A 17 -12.95 -7.13 -1.59
N PHE A 18 -12.60 -6.04 -0.90
CA PHE A 18 -13.06 -5.83 0.48
C PHE A 18 -14.48 -5.28 0.46
N GLY A 19 -15.45 -6.20 0.58
CA GLY A 19 -16.84 -5.86 0.80
C GLY A 19 -17.02 -5.14 2.13
N CYS A 20 -17.36 -3.85 2.07
CA CYS A 20 -17.87 -3.09 3.21
C CYS A 20 -19.18 -3.70 3.70
N LYS A 21 -19.11 -4.47 4.78
CA LYS A 21 -20.28 -4.97 5.50
C LYS A 21 -20.83 -3.83 6.37
N LYS A 22 -21.86 -3.18 5.85
CA LYS A 22 -22.72 -2.18 6.50
C LYS A 22 -23.26 -2.73 7.83
N GLN A 23 -22.82 -2.16 8.96
CA GLN A 23 -23.50 -2.33 10.25
C GLN A 23 -24.53 -1.22 10.43
N GLU A 24 -25.80 -1.59 10.44
CA GLU A 24 -26.90 -0.76 10.94
C GLU A 24 -26.76 -0.61 12.47
N LYS A 25 -26.56 0.62 12.96
CA LYS A 25 -26.86 0.96 14.36
C LYS A 25 -28.28 1.50 14.43
N LYS A 26 -29.16 0.69 15.01
CA LYS A 26 -30.49 1.08 15.46
C LYS A 26 -30.37 2.21 16.48
N GLY A 27 -31.24 3.20 16.30
CA GLY A 27 -31.32 4.39 17.13
C GLY A 27 -31.72 4.12 18.57
N GLN A 28 -31.31 5.06 19.42
CA GLN A 28 -31.99 5.35 20.66
C GLN A 28 -32.02 6.88 20.79
N GLU A 29 -33.19 7.43 20.49
CA GLU A 29 -33.66 8.75 20.87
C GLU A 29 -33.44 9.00 22.38
N SER A 30 -32.92 10.16 22.73
CA SER A 30 -33.46 10.94 23.86
C SER A 30 -32.90 12.37 23.90
N ALA A 31 -33.82 13.28 24.21
CA ALA A 31 -33.64 14.65 24.67
C ALA A 31 -33.30 15.72 23.61
N VAL A 32 -34.33 16.05 22.82
CA VAL A 32 -34.54 17.43 22.33
C VAL A 32 -34.97 18.29 23.52
N LYS A 33 -34.08 19.20 23.94
CA LYS A 33 -34.47 20.45 24.60
C LYS A 33 -34.17 21.58 23.62
N THR A 34 -35.24 22.12 23.07
CA THR A 34 -35.26 23.28 22.19
C THR A 34 -34.97 24.53 23.02
N GLU A 35 -33.82 25.16 22.83
CA GLU A 35 -33.66 26.59 23.09
C GLU A 35 -32.91 27.26 21.94
N THR A 36 -33.51 28.37 21.52
CA THR A 36 -33.31 29.13 20.31
C THR A 36 -32.00 29.92 20.38
N GLY A 37 -31.09 29.65 19.45
CA GLY A 37 -29.83 30.39 19.32
C GLY A 37 -29.39 30.44 17.86
N LYS A 38 -29.60 31.61 17.25
CA LYS A 38 -29.26 31.98 15.87
C LYS A 38 -27.77 31.72 15.58
N GLN A 39 -27.45 30.76 14.70
CA GLN A 39 -26.16 30.71 14.03
C GLN A 39 -26.32 30.29 12.56
N GLU A 40 -25.66 31.07 11.73
CA GLU A 40 -25.72 31.05 10.28
C GLU A 40 -25.32 29.71 9.67
N LYS A 41 -25.95 29.42 8.54
CA LYS A 41 -25.57 28.38 7.59
C LYS A 41 -24.11 28.53 7.17
N GLY A 42 -23.21 27.78 7.82
CA GLY A 42 -21.93 27.36 7.27
C GLY A 42 -22.05 25.89 6.88
N ALA A 43 -21.95 25.60 5.58
CA ALA A 43 -22.09 24.26 5.04
C ALA A 43 -21.17 23.26 5.74
N VAL A 44 -21.76 22.13 6.14
CA VAL A 44 -21.04 20.88 6.40
C VAL A 44 -20.36 20.47 5.10
N THR A 45 -19.06 20.72 4.98
CA THR A 45 -18.19 19.88 4.16
C THR A 45 -17.49 18.92 5.09
N ASP A 46 -18.21 17.86 5.47
CA ASP A 46 -17.62 16.58 5.81
C ASP A 46 -17.07 15.98 4.50
N GLN A 47 -16.03 16.62 3.96
CA GLN A 47 -15.20 16.00 2.95
C GLN A 47 -14.33 15.03 3.72
N GLY A 48 -14.68 13.75 3.65
CA GLY A 48 -13.87 12.66 4.17
C GLY A 48 -12.42 12.90 3.77
N GLU A 49 -11.65 13.37 4.74
CA GLU A 49 -10.24 13.65 4.62
C GLU A 49 -9.61 12.30 4.33
N GLN A 50 -9.34 12.00 3.05
CA GLN A 50 -8.55 10.84 2.72
C GLN A 50 -7.28 10.95 3.57
N PRO A 51 -6.95 9.95 4.40
CA PRO A 51 -5.81 10.04 5.27
C PRO A 51 -4.61 10.32 4.38
N ARG A 52 -4.09 11.55 4.50
CA ARG A 52 -2.95 11.99 3.73
C ARG A 52 -1.82 11.02 4.05
N LEU A 53 -1.27 10.38 3.02
CA LEU A 53 -0.18 9.42 3.18
C LEU A 53 0.90 10.01 4.10
N ASP A 54 1.19 9.34 5.21
CA ASP A 54 2.29 9.73 6.09
C ASP A 54 3.64 9.43 5.40
N VAL A 55 4.29 10.49 4.92
CA VAL A 55 5.55 10.43 4.20
C VAL A 55 6.69 9.93 5.11
N GLY A 56 6.61 10.17 6.42
CA GLY A 56 7.58 9.67 7.39
C GLY A 56 7.52 8.16 7.52
N LYS A 57 6.30 7.59 7.52
CA LYS A 57 6.11 6.12 7.51
C LYS A 57 6.55 5.50 6.19
N LEU A 58 6.36 6.19 5.06
CA LEU A 58 6.88 5.74 3.76
C LEU A 58 8.41 5.69 3.73
N GLN A 59 9.08 6.76 4.19
CA GLN A 59 10.55 6.75 4.31
C GLN A 59 11.02 5.67 5.29
N SER A 60 10.31 5.50 6.41
CA SER A 60 10.60 4.44 7.38
C SER A 60 10.49 3.04 6.76
N ALA A 61 9.59 2.80 5.82
CA ALA A 61 9.51 1.52 5.11
C ALA A 61 10.74 1.22 4.23
N TYR A 62 11.39 2.25 3.68
CA TYR A 62 12.67 2.11 2.98
C TYR A 62 13.84 1.93 3.95
N ASP A 63 13.84 2.63 5.07
CA ASP A 63 14.94 2.63 6.04
C ASP A 63 14.89 1.46 7.00
N ALA A 64 13.73 0.84 7.15
CA ALA A 64 13.58 -0.36 7.93
C ALA A 64 14.47 -1.47 7.36
N ASP A 65 15.35 -2.00 8.21
CA ASP A 65 16.14 -3.19 7.92
C ASP A 65 15.25 -4.43 7.97
N ILE A 66 14.35 -4.52 7.00
CA ILE A 66 13.38 -5.60 6.83
C ILE A 66 13.76 -6.32 5.55
N GLU A 67 14.00 -7.62 5.67
CA GLU A 67 14.00 -8.50 4.51
C GLU A 67 12.58 -8.57 3.94
N TRP A 68 12.29 -7.75 2.92
CA TRP A 68 10.96 -7.66 2.31
C TRP A 68 10.45 -9.02 1.79
N SER A 69 11.34 -9.90 1.31
CA SER A 69 10.99 -11.28 0.94
C SER A 69 10.51 -12.11 2.14
N ASN A 70 11.08 -11.88 3.33
CA ASN A 70 10.64 -12.55 4.56
C ASN A 70 9.30 -11.99 5.04
N LEU A 71 9.09 -10.67 4.94
CA LEU A 71 7.80 -10.06 5.28
C LEU A 71 6.67 -10.62 4.40
N GLU A 72 6.91 -10.76 3.10
CA GLU A 72 5.97 -11.39 2.17
C GLU A 72 5.68 -12.85 2.56
N LEU A 73 6.70 -13.64 2.91
CA LEU A 73 6.52 -15.02 3.35
C LEU A 73 5.70 -15.13 4.63
N LEU A 74 5.92 -14.23 5.59
CA LEU A 74 5.12 -14.16 6.82
C LEU A 74 3.67 -13.81 6.51
N ALA A 75 3.43 -12.87 5.58
CA ALA A 75 2.09 -12.50 5.13
C ALA A 75 1.37 -13.67 4.45
N GLN A 76 2.05 -14.39 3.54
CA GLN A 76 1.51 -15.59 2.88
C GLN A 76 1.16 -16.72 3.85
N LYS A 77 1.93 -16.87 4.94
CA LYS A 77 1.66 -17.84 6.00
C LYS A 77 0.59 -17.38 7.00
N GLY A 78 0.12 -16.14 6.91
CA GLY A 78 -0.80 -15.55 7.88
C GLY A 78 -0.19 -15.36 9.27
N ASP A 79 1.15 -15.24 9.38
CA ASP A 79 1.86 -15.06 10.65
C ASP A 79 1.76 -13.59 11.14
N THR A 80 0.52 -13.17 11.41
CA THR A 80 0.17 -11.81 11.82
C THR A 80 0.86 -11.40 13.13
N ALA A 81 1.16 -12.35 14.01
CA ALA A 81 1.87 -12.10 15.26
C ALA A 81 3.29 -11.58 15.00
N LYS A 82 4.06 -12.25 14.13
CA LYS A 82 5.42 -11.78 13.77
C LYS A 82 5.39 -10.49 12.98
N ILE A 83 4.43 -10.33 12.06
CA ILE A 83 4.30 -9.07 11.29
C ILE A 83 4.03 -7.90 12.24
N ASN A 84 3.15 -8.07 13.24
CA ASN A 84 2.90 -7.05 14.26
C ASN A 84 4.14 -6.77 15.14
N GLN A 85 4.98 -7.77 15.41
CA GLN A 85 6.27 -7.54 16.10
C GLN A 85 7.23 -6.70 15.25
N ILE A 86 7.31 -6.98 13.95
CA ILE A 86 8.13 -6.20 13.01
C ILE A 86 7.59 -4.77 12.92
N ALA A 87 6.27 -4.59 12.79
CA ALA A 87 5.64 -3.28 12.75
C ALA A 87 6.02 -2.42 13.96
N LYS A 88 5.91 -2.98 15.17
CA LYS A 88 6.30 -2.29 16.41
C LYS A 88 7.79 -1.93 16.44
N LYS A 89 8.68 -2.79 15.94
CA LYS A 89 10.12 -2.53 15.88
C LYS A 89 10.44 -1.29 15.04
N TYR A 90 9.65 -1.04 13.99
CA TYR A 90 9.85 0.07 13.08
C TYR A 90 8.80 1.17 13.25
N HIS A 91 8.15 1.25 14.42
CA HIS A 91 7.23 2.32 14.80
C HIS A 91 5.99 2.46 13.90
N PHE A 92 5.54 1.35 13.31
CA PHE A 92 4.22 1.26 12.68
C PHE A 92 3.17 0.86 13.72
N ASP A 93 1.94 1.34 13.55
CA ASP A 93 0.85 1.12 14.50
C ASP A 93 0.45 -0.35 14.56
N ASN A 94 0.50 -1.02 13.42
CA ASN A 94 0.19 -2.44 13.28
C ASN A 94 0.80 -3.05 12.01
N GLY A 95 0.68 -4.36 11.89
CA GLY A 95 1.20 -5.13 10.78
C GLY A 95 0.55 -4.81 9.42
N LEU A 96 -0.72 -4.39 9.40
CA LEU A 96 -1.37 -3.99 8.15
C LEU A 96 -0.78 -2.68 7.64
N GLU A 97 -0.61 -1.70 8.52
CA GLU A 97 0.02 -0.44 8.15
C GLU A 97 1.44 -0.66 7.62
N LEU A 98 2.25 -1.48 8.31
CA LEU A 98 3.58 -1.84 7.82
C LEU A 98 3.52 -2.42 6.40
N LEU A 99 2.59 -3.34 6.14
CA LEU A 99 2.44 -3.97 4.84
C LEU A 99 2.03 -2.95 3.77
N ASP A 100 1.09 -2.07 4.06
CA ASP A 100 0.63 -1.03 3.12
C ASP A 100 1.79 -0.10 2.70
N TYR A 101 2.59 0.35 3.67
CA TYR A 101 3.73 1.23 3.39
C TYR A 101 4.87 0.51 2.65
N VAL A 102 5.17 -0.73 3.02
CA VAL A 102 6.18 -1.54 2.33
C VAL A 102 5.72 -1.86 0.90
N GLU A 103 4.46 -2.20 0.70
CA GLU A 103 3.88 -2.45 -0.62
C GLU A 103 3.98 -1.20 -1.50
N LEU A 104 3.59 -0.04 -0.97
CA LEU A 104 3.72 1.22 -1.71
C LEU A 104 5.18 1.54 -2.06
N ALA A 105 6.11 1.36 -1.12
CA ALA A 105 7.54 1.59 -1.34
C ALA A 105 8.09 0.68 -2.46
N ILE A 106 7.72 -0.60 -2.47
CA ILE A 106 8.20 -1.57 -3.45
C ILE A 106 7.50 -1.39 -4.80
N LEU A 107 6.17 -1.48 -4.83
CA LEU A 107 5.38 -1.49 -6.05
C LEU A 107 5.33 -0.11 -6.69
N GLY A 108 5.09 0.94 -5.88
CA GLY A 108 5.13 2.32 -6.35
C GLY A 108 6.52 2.68 -6.88
N GLY A 109 7.58 2.35 -6.13
CA GLY A 109 8.96 2.55 -6.58
C GLY A 109 9.29 1.79 -7.86
N TRP A 110 8.93 0.51 -7.96
CA TRP A 110 9.20 -0.29 -9.15
C TRP A 110 8.43 0.22 -10.36
N GLN A 111 7.16 0.59 -10.18
CA GLN A 111 6.34 1.13 -11.26
C GLN A 111 6.92 2.43 -11.81
N LEU A 112 7.35 3.36 -10.95
CA LEU A 112 7.94 4.63 -11.40
C LEU A 112 9.33 4.47 -12.03
N ILE A 113 10.08 3.43 -11.67
CA ILE A 113 11.33 3.06 -12.36
C ILE A 113 11.02 2.57 -13.78
N GLN A 114 9.99 1.73 -13.95
CA GLN A 114 9.65 1.14 -15.24
C GLN A 114 8.85 2.08 -16.15
N GLN A 115 8.05 2.96 -15.57
CA GLN A 115 7.11 3.85 -16.24
C GLN A 115 7.22 5.28 -15.66
N PRO A 116 8.29 6.03 -15.98
CA PRO A 116 8.50 7.38 -15.48
C PRO A 116 7.38 8.36 -15.81
N GLU A 117 6.61 8.10 -16.88
CA GLU A 117 5.44 8.89 -17.29
C GLU A 117 4.30 8.86 -16.26
N LYS A 118 4.32 7.89 -15.33
CA LYS A 118 3.33 7.78 -14.25
C LYS A 118 3.60 8.68 -13.05
N LYS A 119 4.69 9.46 -13.06
CA LYS A 119 5.04 10.36 -11.95
C LYS A 119 3.95 11.37 -11.63
N GLU A 120 3.31 11.96 -12.64
CA GLU A 120 2.22 12.93 -12.42
C GLU A 120 0.99 12.26 -11.79
N ALA A 121 0.57 11.11 -12.30
CA ALA A 121 -0.53 10.34 -11.71
C ALA A 121 -0.24 9.89 -10.27
N PHE A 122 1.02 9.51 -9.99
CA PHE A 122 1.45 9.19 -8.63
C PHE A 122 1.40 10.41 -7.70
N LYS A 123 1.89 11.56 -8.18
CA LYS A 123 1.85 12.83 -7.45
C LYS A 123 0.42 13.28 -7.16
N GLU A 124 -0.49 13.12 -8.10
CA GLU A 124 -1.90 13.44 -7.89
C GLU A 124 -2.53 12.56 -6.81
N ALA A 125 -2.18 11.27 -6.77
CA ALA A 125 -2.72 10.32 -5.80
C ALA A 125 -2.11 10.45 -4.40
N TYR A 126 -0.80 10.68 -4.30
CA TYR A 126 -0.06 10.57 -3.03
C TYR A 126 0.67 11.86 -2.61
N GLY A 127 0.73 12.86 -3.48
CA GLY A 127 1.38 14.15 -3.24
C GLY A 127 2.86 14.22 -3.64
N GLU A 128 3.36 15.45 -3.78
CA GLU A 128 4.74 15.77 -4.18
C GLU A 128 5.79 15.19 -3.21
N GLN A 129 5.50 15.23 -1.91
CA GLN A 129 6.44 14.74 -0.89
C GLN A 129 6.62 13.23 -0.97
N ALA A 130 5.53 12.48 -1.21
CA ALA A 130 5.59 11.04 -1.43
C ALA A 130 6.35 10.70 -2.72
N LEU A 131 6.09 11.46 -3.80
CA LEU A 131 6.84 11.32 -5.05
C LEU A 131 8.33 11.51 -4.82
N SER A 132 8.72 12.53 -4.05
CA SER A 132 10.12 12.83 -3.72
C SER A 132 10.79 11.65 -3.00
N VAL A 133 10.11 11.06 -2.02
CA VAL A 133 10.63 9.87 -1.30
C VAL A 133 10.78 8.66 -2.21
N ILE A 134 9.77 8.33 -3.01
CA ILE A 134 9.83 7.14 -3.89
C ILE A 134 10.85 7.31 -5.02
N THR A 135 11.04 8.55 -5.49
CA THR A 135 11.98 8.83 -6.57
C THR A 135 13.40 9.13 -6.09
N ASP A 136 13.65 9.12 -4.78
CA ASP A 136 15.00 9.23 -4.22
C ASP A 136 15.90 8.11 -4.80
N PRO A 137 17.09 8.44 -5.34
CA PRO A 137 17.96 7.46 -5.96
C PRO A 137 18.35 6.28 -5.04
N ASN A 138 18.55 6.52 -3.74
CA ASN A 138 18.92 5.48 -2.79
C ASN A 138 17.75 4.53 -2.55
N ASN A 139 16.54 5.07 -2.43
CA ASN A 139 15.33 4.27 -2.29
C ASN A 139 15.07 3.44 -3.57
N GLN A 140 15.27 4.03 -4.76
CA GLN A 140 15.17 3.29 -6.02
C GLN A 140 16.21 2.18 -6.15
N GLU A 141 17.42 2.36 -5.62
CA GLU A 141 18.44 1.31 -5.60
C GLU A 141 18.00 0.12 -4.73
N LYS A 142 17.40 0.38 -3.55
CA LYS A 142 16.83 -0.66 -2.68
C LYS A 142 15.76 -1.47 -3.44
N VAL A 143 14.86 -0.80 -4.16
CA VAL A 143 13.82 -1.46 -4.98
C VAL A 143 14.44 -2.32 -6.09
N LYS A 144 15.45 -1.81 -6.80
CA LYS A 144 16.15 -2.56 -7.86
C LYS A 144 16.83 -3.82 -7.29
N LYS A 145 17.50 -3.70 -6.14
CA LYS A 145 18.15 -4.83 -5.45
C LYS A 145 17.12 -5.90 -5.07
N PHE A 146 15.99 -5.48 -4.51
CA PHE A 146 14.89 -6.39 -4.19
C PHE A 146 14.34 -7.10 -5.43
N ALA A 147 14.03 -6.35 -6.49
CA ALA A 147 13.51 -6.92 -7.75
C ALA A 147 14.48 -7.93 -8.37
N ALA A 148 15.79 -7.63 -8.38
CA ALA A 148 16.83 -8.55 -8.85
C ALA A 148 16.91 -9.83 -8.01
N LYS A 149 16.85 -9.71 -6.67
CA LYS A 149 16.82 -10.86 -5.75
C LYS A 149 15.61 -11.75 -6.01
N LYS A 150 14.41 -11.16 -6.16
CA LYS A 150 13.18 -11.89 -6.49
C LYS A 150 13.25 -12.63 -7.82
N GLN A 151 13.79 -12.00 -8.87
CA GLN A 151 13.98 -12.67 -10.16
C GLN A 151 14.93 -13.86 -10.04
N ALA A 152 16.03 -13.71 -9.30
CA ALA A 152 16.99 -14.79 -9.08
C ALA A 152 16.38 -15.96 -8.28
N GLU A 153 15.58 -15.68 -7.25
CA GLU A 153 14.85 -16.68 -6.48
C GLU A 153 13.85 -17.46 -7.36
N GLN A 154 13.11 -16.76 -8.22
CA GLN A 154 12.16 -17.39 -9.16
C GLN A 154 12.85 -18.26 -10.22
N GLN A 155 14.03 -17.88 -10.69
CA GLN A 155 14.80 -18.68 -11.64
C GLN A 155 15.34 -19.96 -11.00
N LYS A 156 15.79 -19.90 -9.75
CA LYS A 156 16.24 -21.09 -8.99
C LYS A 156 15.10 -22.07 -8.69
N ALA A 157 13.87 -21.57 -8.54
CA ALA A 157 12.70 -22.39 -8.29
C ALA A 157 12.13 -23.09 -9.55
N ARG A 158 12.62 -22.76 -10.75
CA ARG A 158 12.19 -23.45 -11.99
C ARG A 158 12.95 -24.78 -12.12
N PRO A 159 12.26 -25.93 -12.19
CA PRO A 159 12.94 -27.22 -12.37
C PRO A 159 13.68 -27.21 -13.72
N GLN A 160 14.95 -27.60 -13.71
CA GLN A 160 15.68 -27.91 -14.93
C GLN A 160 14.99 -29.13 -15.57
N LYS A 161 14.37 -28.91 -16.73
CA LYS A 161 13.81 -29.98 -17.56
C LYS A 161 14.90 -30.57 -18.43
#